data_AF-A0A6I2G7C2-F1
#
_entry.id   AF-A0A6I2G7C2-F1
#
_cell.length_a   1.000
_cell.length_b   1.000
_cell.length_c   1.000
_cell.angle_alpha   90.00
_cell.angle_beta   90.00
_cell.angle_gamma   90.00
#
_symmetry.space_group_name_H-M   'P 1'
#
loop_
_entity.id
_entity.type
_entity.pdbx_description
1 polymer ?
#
loop_
_entity_poly.entity_id
_entity_poly.type
_entity_poly.pdbx_seq_one_letter_code
_entity_poly.pdbx_strand_id
1 'polypeptide(L)'
;MVRMTLTATVGEVFEIDLKSTPTTGYRWQPTDLPAGIELTESTFTPIPDAEPGDGGTQHFRLRGTTRGHYTIEFRLERSWNNEAVDTHTTDIDIT
;
A
#
# COMPACT_ATOMS: atom_id res chain seq x y z
N MET A 1 6.38 16.21 -3.36
CA MET A 1 5.68 14.95 -3.01
C MET A 1 4.40 14.93 -3.82
N VAL A 2 4.18 13.89 -4.62
CA VAL A 2 2.91 13.70 -5.33
C VAL A 2 1.96 13.03 -4.35
N ARG A 3 0.82 13.66 -4.05
CA ARG A 3 -0.27 13.04 -3.28
C ARG A 3 -1.23 12.41 -4.28
N MET A 4 -1.48 11.11 -4.16
CA MET A 4 -2.52 10.44 -4.93
C MET A 4 -3.85 10.62 -4.19
N THR A 5 -4.89 11.04 -4.90
CA THR A 5 -6.24 11.17 -4.34
C THR A 5 -7.15 10.12 -4.97
N LEU A 6 -7.79 9.33 -4.13
CA LEU A 6 -8.74 8.30 -4.51
C LEU A 6 -10.12 8.63 -3.95
N THR A 7 -11.15 8.01 -4.53
CA THR A 7 -12.51 8.00 -3.98
C THR A 7 -13.05 6.58 -4.02
N ALA A 8 -13.72 6.14 -2.96
CA ALA A 8 -14.43 4.88 -2.89
C ALA A 8 -15.74 5.04 -2.11
N THR A 9 -16.68 4.13 -2.27
CA THR A 9 -17.90 4.08 -1.44
C THR A 9 -17.68 3.24 -0.19
N VAL A 10 -18.45 3.50 0.89
CA VAL A 10 -18.39 2.62 2.08
C VAL A 10 -18.66 1.17 1.68
N GLY A 11 -17.75 0.28 2.06
CA GLY A 11 -17.80 -1.14 1.81
C GLY A 11 -17.17 -1.58 0.49
N GLU A 12 -16.80 -0.65 -0.40
CA GLU A 12 -16.07 -0.92 -1.63
C GLU A 12 -14.59 -1.21 -1.34
N VAL A 13 -14.02 -2.15 -2.11
CA VAL A 13 -12.59 -2.44 -2.07
C VAL A 13 -11.90 -1.60 -3.13
N PHE A 14 -10.84 -0.90 -2.73
CA PHE A 14 -9.94 -0.15 -3.61
C PHE A 14 -8.53 -0.69 -3.46
N GLU A 15 -7.69 -0.45 -4.47
CA GLU A 15 -6.34 -1.00 -4.55
C GLU A 15 -5.28 0.12 -4.61
N ILE A 16 -4.18 -0.07 -3.89
CA ILE A 16 -2.98 0.76 -3.99
C ILE A 16 -1.83 -0.13 -4.42
N ASP A 17 -1.20 0.25 -5.54
CA ASP A 17 -0.15 -0.50 -6.20
C ASP A 17 1.20 0.19 -6.04
N LEU A 18 2.13 -0.47 -5.35
CA LEU A 18 3.46 0.08 -5.09
C LEU A 18 4.53 -0.81 -5.71
N LYS A 19 5.43 -0.21 -6.49
CA LYS A 19 6.59 -0.93 -7.02
C LYS A 19 7.45 -1.47 -5.87
N SER A 20 7.84 -2.73 -5.96
CA SER A 20 8.55 -3.43 -4.89
C SER A 20 9.56 -4.41 -5.48
N THR A 21 10.69 -4.61 -4.79
CA THR A 21 11.69 -5.64 -5.12
C THR A 21 11.96 -6.50 -3.89
N PRO A 22 11.08 -7.48 -3.59
CA PRO A 22 11.07 -8.19 -2.30
C PRO A 22 12.34 -9.00 -2.01
N THR A 23 13.08 -9.38 -3.06
CA THR A 23 14.34 -10.13 -2.98
C THR A 23 15.43 -9.38 -2.18
N THR A 24 15.29 -8.07 -2.03
CA THR A 24 16.18 -7.21 -1.22
C THR A 24 15.89 -7.25 0.30
N GLY A 25 14.79 -7.91 0.69
CA GLY A 25 14.28 -7.94 2.06
C GLY A 25 13.41 -6.74 2.45
N TYR A 26 13.33 -5.71 1.59
CA TYR A 26 12.43 -4.57 1.78
C TYR A 26 11.00 -4.93 1.33
N ARG A 27 10.01 -4.55 2.13
CA ARG A 27 8.59 -4.67 1.80
C ARG A 27 7.85 -3.40 2.19
N TRP A 28 6.85 -3.04 1.39
CA TRP A 28 5.92 -1.98 1.78
C TRP A 28 5.02 -2.50 2.90
N GLN A 29 4.78 -1.65 3.90
CA GLN A 29 3.86 -1.90 5.00
C GLN A 29 3.03 -0.62 5.23
N PRO A 30 1.70 -0.70 5.37
CA PRO A 30 0.92 0.44 5.84
C PRO A 30 1.27 0.76 7.30
N THR A 31 1.37 2.04 7.63
CA THR A 31 1.62 2.53 8.99
C THR A 31 0.30 2.88 9.63
N ASP A 32 -0.04 2.24 10.76
CA ASP A 32 -1.21 2.52 11.60
C ASP A 32 -2.46 2.95 10.81
N LEU A 33 -3.11 1.98 10.17
CA LEU A 33 -4.30 2.26 9.35
C LEU A 33 -5.38 3.01 10.15
N PRO A 34 -5.97 4.08 9.57
CA PRO A 34 -7.08 4.76 10.21
C PRO A 34 -8.24 3.80 10.49
N ALA A 35 -8.94 3.97 11.62
CA ALA A 35 -10.02 3.05 12.03
C ALA A 35 -11.15 2.85 10.99
N GLY A 36 -11.32 3.80 10.05
CA GLY A 36 -12.28 3.72 8.95
C GLY A 36 -11.76 2.98 7.70
N ILE A 37 -10.54 2.43 7.74
CA ILE A 37 -9.88 1.74 6.63
C ILE A 37 -9.41 0.36 7.11
N GLU A 38 -9.73 -0.67 6.35
CA GLU A 38 -9.31 -2.05 6.62
C GLU A 38 -8.42 -2.57 5.48
N LEU A 39 -7.27 -3.17 5.81
CA LEU A 39 -6.48 -3.94 4.84
C LEU A 39 -7.05 -5.35 4.74
N THR A 40 -7.58 -5.69 3.57
CA THR A 40 -8.18 -6.99 3.30
C THR A 40 -7.18 -7.99 2.70
N GLU A 41 -6.21 -7.51 1.92
CA GLU A 41 -5.20 -8.35 1.30
C GLU A 41 -3.93 -7.55 0.95
N SER A 42 -2.77 -8.21 1.02
CA SER A 42 -1.50 -7.71 0.48
C SER A 42 -0.83 -8.80 -0.33
N THR A 43 -0.73 -8.65 -1.64
CA THR A 43 -0.09 -9.62 -2.55
C THR A 43 1.07 -9.00 -3.31
N PHE A 44 1.90 -9.83 -3.95
CA PHE A 44 2.98 -9.37 -4.82
C PHE A 44 2.89 -10.08 -6.16
N THR A 45 2.95 -9.29 -7.24
CA THR A 45 3.00 -9.77 -8.61
C THR A 45 4.34 -9.36 -9.22
N PRO A 46 5.21 -10.31 -9.63
CA PRO A 46 6.44 -9.99 -10.34
C PRO A 46 6.12 -9.37 -11.70
N ILE A 47 7.06 -8.60 -12.27
CA ILE A 47 6.93 -8.17 -13.68
C ILE A 47 6.89 -9.40 -14.61
N PRO A 48 6.27 -9.31 -15.80
CA PRO A 48 6.32 -10.38 -16.79
C PRO A 48 7.76 -10.76 -17.13
N ASP A 49 8.02 -12.06 -17.26
CA ASP A 49 9.34 -12.62 -17.55
C ASP A 49 10.45 -12.26 -16.53
N ALA A 50 10.07 -11.95 -15.28
CA ALA A 50 10.99 -11.60 -14.22
C ALA A 50 12.05 -12.69 -13.94
N GLU A 51 13.30 -12.26 -13.82
CA GLU A 51 14.42 -13.07 -13.36
C GLU A 51 14.60 -12.95 -11.83
N PRO A 52 15.33 -13.89 -11.18
CA PRO A 52 15.66 -13.76 -9.76
C PRO A 52 16.38 -12.44 -9.46
N GLY A 53 15.75 -11.58 -8.66
CA GLY A 53 16.26 -10.26 -8.32
C GLY A 53 15.42 -9.12 -8.90
N ASP A 54 14.61 -9.42 -9.93
CA ASP A 54 13.71 -8.43 -10.50
C ASP A 54 12.58 -8.02 -9.54
N GLY A 55 12.10 -6.82 -9.79
CA GLY A 55 10.99 -6.25 -9.04
C GLY A 55 9.62 -6.69 -9.54
N GLY A 56 8.62 -6.02 -9.03
CA GLY A 56 7.22 -6.21 -9.36
C GLY A 56 6.37 -5.15 -8.67
N THR A 57 5.12 -5.49 -8.43
CA THR A 57 4.16 -4.63 -7.75
C THR A 57 3.66 -5.36 -6.50
N GLN A 58 3.67 -4.66 -5.38
CA GLN A 58 2.94 -5.07 -4.19
C GLN A 58 1.58 -4.38 -4.21
N HIS A 59 0.52 -5.19 -4.16
CA HIS A 59 -0.87 -4.78 -4.25
C HIS A 59 -1.47 -4.76 -2.85
N PHE A 60 -2.09 -3.64 -2.47
CA PHE A 60 -2.80 -3.49 -1.21
C PHE A 60 -4.29 -3.33 -1.47
N ARG A 61 -5.10 -4.34 -1.15
CA ARG A 61 -6.55 -4.28 -1.25
C ARG A 61 -7.13 -3.79 0.05
N LEU A 62 -7.70 -2.60 0.03
CA LEU A 62 -8.22 -1.89 1.19
C LEU A 62 -9.72 -1.69 1.07
N ARG A 63 -10.40 -1.57 2.19
CA ARG A 63 -11.85 -1.35 2.26
C ARG A 63 -12.16 -0.17 3.18
N GLY A 64 -12.93 0.79 2.68
CA GLY A 64 -13.47 1.86 3.51
C GLY A 64 -14.67 1.36 4.32
N THR A 65 -14.60 1.40 5.65
CA THR A 65 -15.67 0.93 6.54
C THR A 65 -16.55 2.06 7.05
N THR A 66 -16.04 3.29 7.02
CA THR A 66 -16.73 4.49 7.50
C THR A 66 -16.55 5.64 6.51
N ARG A 67 -17.56 6.48 6.33
CA ARG A 67 -17.46 7.69 5.50
C ARG A 67 -16.45 8.67 6.11
N GLY A 68 -15.67 9.33 5.25
CA GLY A 68 -14.74 10.37 5.65
C GLY A 68 -13.52 10.47 4.76
N HIS A 69 -12.68 11.46 5.04
CA HIS A 69 -11.38 11.64 4.40
C HIS A 69 -10.29 11.00 5.25
N TYR A 70 -9.48 10.13 4.65
CA TYR A 70 -8.39 9.44 5.32
C TYR A 70 -7.08 9.63 4.57
N THR A 71 -5.98 9.57 5.31
CA THR A 71 -4.63 9.51 4.75
C THR A 71 -4.03 8.17 5.14
N ILE A 72 -3.48 7.45 4.16
CA ILE A 72 -2.81 6.16 4.34
C ILE A 72 -1.34 6.37 4.01
N GLU A 73 -0.46 6.06 4.96
CA GLU A 73 0.99 6.06 4.78
C GLU A 73 1.51 4.63 4.65
N PHE A 74 2.37 4.39 3.67
CA PHE A 74 3.12 3.16 3.50
C PHE A 74 4.61 3.45 3.69
N ARG A 75 5.32 2.52 4.31
CA ARG A 75 6.77 2.56 4.52
C ARG A 75 7.42 1.36 3.87
N LEU A 76 8.50 1.61 3.12
CA LEU A 76 9.35 0.57 2.57
C LEU A 76 10.47 0.30 3.55
N GLU A 77 10.39 -0.81 4.28
CA GLU A 77 11.36 -1.14 5.32
C GLU A 77 11.60 -2.65 5.39
N ARG A 78 12.60 -3.04 6.18
CA ARG A 78 12.88 -4.44 6.49
C ARG A 78 12.21 -4.76 7.81
N SER A 79 11.60 -5.93 7.96
CA SER A 79 10.86 -6.29 9.18
C SER A 79 11.72 -6.33 10.46
N TRP A 80 13.04 -6.36 10.33
CA TRP A 80 14.00 -6.31 11.44
C TRP A 80 14.68 -4.94 11.60
N ASN A 81 14.31 -3.94 10.79
CA ASN A 81 14.87 -2.59 10.83
C ASN A 81 13.77 -1.54 10.61
N ASN A 82 13.50 -0.72 11.62
CA ASN A 82 12.44 0.31 11.59
C ASN A 82 12.86 1.59 10.84
N GLU A 83 13.87 1.50 9.98
CA GLU A 83 14.32 2.60 9.14
C GLU A 83 13.73 2.44 7.74
N ALA A 84 12.69 3.22 7.46
CA ALA A 84 12.07 3.29 6.15
C ALA A 84 13.02 3.95 5.15
N VAL A 85 13.25 3.27 4.03
CA VAL A 85 14.07 3.79 2.92
C VAL A 85 13.23 4.53 1.87
N ASP A 86 11.90 4.36 1.92
CA ASP A 86 10.94 5.09 1.09
C ASP A 86 9.58 5.18 1.80
N THR A 87 8.78 6.19 1.45
CA THR A 87 7.42 6.38 1.95
C THR A 87 6.46 6.74 0.83
N HIS A 88 5.22 6.25 0.94
CA HIS A 88 4.15 6.58 0.01
C HIS A 88 2.90 7.01 0.78
N THR A 89 2.26 8.10 0.34
CA THR A 89 1.06 8.62 0.99
C THR A 89 -0.07 8.76 -0.02
N THR A 90 -1.23 8.19 0.32
CA THR A 90 -2.47 8.31 -0.47
C THR A 90 -3.56 8.94 0.40
N ASP A 91 -4.21 9.97 -0.14
CA ASP A 91 -5.43 10.55 0.43
C ASP A 91 -6.65 9.85 -0.21
N ILE A 92 -7.59 9.38 0.59
CA ILE A 92 -8.79 8.65 0.16
C ILE A 92 -10.04 9.31 0.73
N ASP A 93 -11.02 9.58 -0.14
CA ASP A 93 -12.35 10.00 0.24
C ASP A 93 -13.31 8.80 0.22
N ILE A 94 -13.87 8.43 1.37
CA ILE A 94 -14.87 7.39 1.49
C ILE A 94 -16.25 8.03 1.55
N THR A 95 -17.02 7.80 0.50
CA THR A 95 -18.26 8.52 0.19
C THR A 95 -19.53 7.77 0.46
#